data_AF-A0A147FAU3-F1
#
_entry.id   AF-A0A147FAU3-F1
#
_cell.length_a   1.000
_cell.length_b   1.000
_cell.length_c   1.000
_cell.angle_alpha   90.00
_cell.angle_beta   90.00
_cell.angle_gamma   90.00
#
_symmetry.space_group_name_H-M   'P 1'
#
loop_
_entity.id
_entity.type
_entity.pdbx_description
1 polymer ?
#
loop_
_entity_poly.entity_id
_entity_poly.type
_entity_poly.pdbx_seq_one_letter_code
_entity_poly.pdbx_strand_id
1 'polypeptide(L)' 'MRENSAYVFVAPGSATNAAPRTFSDLRTGALAGRDFRSLQEFAVASVVEGGYALADVARVFRIPSWRLDQWVRETGHTPR' A
#
# COMPACT_ATOMS: atom_id res chain seq x y z
N MET A 1 -33.78 17.91 -22.12
CA MET A 1 -32.98 16.68 -21.97
C MET A 1 -32.31 16.72 -20.60
N ARG A 2 -32.60 15.73 -19.74
CA ARG A 2 -32.02 15.57 -18.40
C ARG A 2 -31.11 14.34 -18.44
N GLU A 3 -29.83 14.52 -18.18
CA GLU A 3 -28.87 13.47 -17.79
C GLU A 3 -28.25 14.03 -16.51
N ASN A 4 -28.65 13.69 -15.28
CA ASN A 4 -28.74 12.39 -14.61
C ASN A 4 -27.43 11.59 -14.61
N SER A 5 -26.41 12.13 -13.94
CA SER A 5 -25.22 11.38 -13.54
C SER A 5 -24.95 11.59 -12.06
N ALA A 6 -25.90 11.15 -11.23
CA ALA A 6 -25.67 10.89 -9.82
C ALA A 6 -25.63 9.37 -9.64
N TYR A 7 -24.43 8.80 -9.64
CA TYR A 7 -24.20 7.50 -9.02
C TYR A 7 -22.98 7.61 -8.11
N VAL A 8 -23.27 8.03 -6.88
CA VAL A 8 -22.43 7.71 -5.72
C VAL A 8 -23.04 6.45 -5.12
N PHE A 9 -22.42 5.31 -5.39
CA PHE A 9 -22.70 4.08 -4.67
C PHE A 9 -21.50 3.81 -3.75
N VAL A 10 -21.53 4.38 -2.54
CA VAL A 10 -20.61 4.00 -1.47
C VAL A 10 -21.32 2.94 -0.63
N ALA A 11 -21.00 1.68 -0.88
CA ALA A 11 -21.41 0.58 -0.03
C ALA A 11 -20.53 0.54 1.24
N PRO A 12 -21.09 0.57 2.46
CA PRO A 12 -20.33 0.32 3.67
C PRO A 12 -20.33 -1.20 3.92
N GLY A 13 -19.26 -1.92 3.54
CA GLY A 13 -19.22 -3.35 3.83
C GLY A 13 -18.23 -4.22 3.05
N SER A 14 -17.39 -3.66 2.20
CA SER A 14 -16.22 -4.36 1.68
C SER A 14 -15.12 -3.33 1.49
N ALA A 15 -14.10 -3.37 2.33
CA ALA A 15 -12.84 -2.72 2.05
C ALA A 15 -12.22 -3.43 0.83
N THR A 16 -12.76 -3.18 -0.36
CA THR A 16 -12.07 -3.44 -1.62
C THR A 16 -10.84 -2.57 -1.60
N ASN A 17 -9.76 -3.13 -1.07
CA ASN A 17 -8.36 -2.91 -1.42
C ASN A 17 -8.11 -1.53 -2.07
N ALA A 18 -8.41 -0.46 -1.34
CA ALA A 18 -8.21 0.88 -1.85
C ALA A 18 -6.69 1.05 -1.88
N ALA A 19 -6.13 1.11 -3.09
CA ALA A 19 -4.70 1.31 -3.30
C ALA A 19 -4.19 2.39 -2.33
N PRO A 20 -3.27 2.05 -1.41
CA PRO A 20 -2.83 2.97 -0.38
C PRO A 20 -2.32 4.26 -1.03
N ARG A 21 -2.88 5.40 -0.63
CA ARG A 21 -2.52 6.71 -1.21
C ARG A 21 -1.51 7.46 -0.35
N THR A 22 -1.43 7.11 0.93
CA THR A 22 -0.63 7.82 1.93
C THR A 22 0.13 6.85 2.86
N PHE A 23 1.14 7.36 3.57
CA PHE A 23 1.84 6.59 4.61
C PHE A 23 0.90 6.17 5.75
N SER A 24 -0.10 7.00 6.06
CA SER A 24 -1.10 6.70 7.09
C SER A 24 -1.96 5.51 6.71
N ASP A 25 -2.33 5.35 5.43
CA ASP A 25 -3.02 4.16 4.93
C ASP A 25 -2.17 2.89 5.15
N LEU A 26 -0.87 2.96 4.85
CA LEU A 26 0.05 1.84 5.05
C LEU A 26 0.25 1.49 6.53
N ARG A 27 0.13 2.47 7.43
CA ARG A 27 0.26 2.26 8.88
C ARG A 27 -1.03 1.76 9.54
N THR A 28 -2.01 1.30 8.76
CA THR A 28 -3.22 0.64 9.29
C THR A 28 -3.02 -0.88 9.37
N GLY A 29 -3.79 -1.55 10.25
CA GLY A 29 -3.75 -3.01 10.38
C GLY A 29 -2.44 -3.54 10.97
N ALA A 30 -1.79 -4.49 10.28
CA ALA A 30 -0.61 -5.22 10.77
C ALA A 30 0.64 -4.34 11.03
N LEU A 31 0.65 -3.12 10.50
CA LEU A 31 1.74 -2.16 10.63
C LEU A 31 1.41 -1.04 11.63
N ALA A 32 0.20 -1.06 12.22
CA ALA A 32 -0.22 -0.08 13.21
C ALA A 32 0.58 -0.24 14.51
N GLY A 33 1.19 0.85 14.98
CA GLY A 33 1.97 0.85 16.22
C GLY A 33 3.32 0.12 16.15
N ARG A 34 3.73 -0.37 14.98
CA ARG A 34 5.08 -0.90 14.77
C ARG A 34 6.07 0.23 14.54
N ASP A 35 7.20 0.13 15.23
CA ASP A 35 8.36 0.97 14.98
C ASP A 35 9.22 0.34 13.89
N PHE A 36 9.63 1.16 12.92
CA PHE A 36 10.47 0.73 11.81
C PHE A 36 11.78 1.49 11.88
N ARG A 37 12.90 0.77 11.79
CA ARG A 37 14.24 1.36 11.94
C ARG A 37 14.58 2.32 10.81
N SER A 38 13.97 2.13 9.64
CA SER A 38 14.21 2.91 8.44
C SER A 38 12.97 2.97 7.56
N LEU A 39 12.90 4.00 6.70
CA LEU A 39 11.85 4.14 5.69
C LEU A 39 11.81 2.94 4.73
N GLN A 40 12.97 2.38 4.39
CA GLN A 40 13.11 1.16 3.58
C GLN A 40 12.45 -0.05 4.24
N GLU A 41 12.68 -0.25 5.54
CA GLU A 41 12.10 -1.35 6.32
C GLU A 41 10.58 -1.23 6.35
N PHE A 42 10.06 0.00 6.49
CA PHE A 42 8.62 0.25 6.42
C PHE A 42 8.03 -0.07 5.03
N ALA A 43 8.74 0.28 3.96
CA ALA A 43 8.28 0.00 2.59
C ALA A 43 8.22 -1.52 2.31
N VAL A 44 9.24 -2.27 2.72
CA VAL A 44 9.27 -3.73 2.59
C VAL A 44 8.16 -4.37 3.42
N ALA A 45 7.99 -3.97 4.68
CA ALA A 45 6.94 -4.49 5.54
C ALA A 45 5.53 -4.18 5.00
N SER A 46 5.35 -3.03 4.35
CA SER A 46 4.09 -2.69 3.66
C SER A 46 3.73 -3.69 2.57
N VAL A 47 4.71 -4.21 1.83
CA VAL A 47 4.47 -5.20 0.78
C VAL A 47 4.31 -6.60 1.36
N VAL A 48 5.23 -7.00 2.25
CA VAL A 48 5.32 -8.38 2.78
C VAL A 48 4.24 -8.67 3.83
N GLU A 49 4.08 -7.77 4.80
CA GLU A 49 3.15 -7.93 5.93
C GLU A 49 1.81 -7.24 5.65
N GLY A 50 1.86 -6.07 4.98
CA GLY A 50 0.66 -5.33 4.60
C GLY A 50 -0.10 -5.97 3.44
N GLY A 51 0.54 -6.85 2.65
CA GLY A 51 -0.07 -7.49 1.49
C GLY A 51 -0.44 -6.52 0.36
N TYR A 52 0.11 -5.30 0.39
CA TYR A 52 -0.16 -4.28 -0.61
C TYR A 52 0.66 -4.54 -1.88
N ALA A 53 0.13 -4.12 -3.03
CA ALA A 53 0.84 -4.22 -4.29
C ALA A 53 2.11 -3.35 -4.28
N LEU A 54 3.20 -3.91 -4.81
CA LEU A 54 4.49 -3.23 -4.92
C LEU A 54 4.38 -1.86 -5.62
N ALA A 55 3.53 -1.76 -6.65
CA ALA A 55 3.31 -0.52 -7.39
C ALA A 55 2.65 0.59 -6.54
N ASP A 56 1.70 0.23 -5.68
CA ASP A 56 1.01 1.20 -4.83
C ASP A 56 1.93 1.71 -3.73
N VAL A 57 2.67 0.80 -3.08
CA VAL A 57 3.69 1.17 -2.08
C VAL A 57 4.76 2.04 -2.73
N ALA A 58 5.30 1.66 -3.89
CA ALA A 58 6.29 2.48 -4.60
C ALA A 58 5.77 3.89 -4.91
N ARG A 59 4.49 4.01 -5.26
CA ARG A 59 3.83 5.31 -5.50
C ARG A 59 3.74 6.14 -4.22
N VAL A 60 3.36 5.57 -3.08
CA VAL A 60 3.29 6.29 -1.78
C VAL A 60 4.66 6.82 -1.40
N PHE A 61 5.68 5.97 -1.52
CA PHE A 61 7.07 6.32 -1.20
C PHE A 61 7.76 7.17 -2.26
N ARG A 62 7.10 7.42 -3.41
CA ARG A 62 7.63 8.17 -4.56
C ARG A 62 8.98 7.64 -5.05
N ILE A 63 9.13 6.32 -5.01
CA ILE A 63 10.30 5.60 -5.52
C ILE A 63 9.93 4.75 -6.74
N PRO A 64 10.90 4.40 -7.60
CA PRO A 64 10.66 3.44 -8.67
C PRO A 64 10.29 2.06 -8.10
N SER A 65 9.35 1.36 -8.73
CA SER A 65 8.94 0.01 -8.31
C SER A 65 10.09 -1.00 -8.31
N TRP A 66 11.02 -0.92 -9.28
CA TRP A 66 12.21 -1.77 -9.31
C TRP A 66 13.09 -1.62 -8.06
N ARG A 67 13.13 -0.42 -7.47
CA ARG A 67 13.93 -0.16 -6.27
C ARG A 67 13.31 -0.79 -5.04
N LEU A 68 11.99 -0.74 -4.95
CA LEU A 68 11.24 -1.41 -3.88
C LEU A 68 11.36 -2.93 -4.00
N ASP A 69 11.25 -3.47 -5.22
CA ASP A 69 11.48 -4.89 -5.50
C ASP A 69 12.88 -5.34 -5.05
N GLN A 70 13.91 -4.54 -5.34
CA GLN A 70 15.27 -4.82 -4.88
C GLN A 70 15.36 -4.88 -3.35
N TRP A 71 14.72 -3.96 -2.63
CA TRP A 71 14.71 -3.98 -1.16
C TRP A 71 14.00 -5.20 -0.57
N VAL A 72 12.89 -5.63 -1.19
CA VAL A 72 12.19 -6.86 -0.78
C VAL A 72 13.07 -8.09 -1.00
N ARG A 73 13.82 -8.13 -2.10
CA ARG A 73 14.78 -9.22 -2.37
C ARG A 73 15.99 -9.19 -1.41
N GLU A 74 16.54 -8.01 -1.14
CA GLU A 74 17.68 -7.83 -0.22
C GLU A 74 17.36 -8.24 1.21
N THR A 75 16.11 -8.10 1.63
CA THR A 75 15.63 -8.55 2.95
C THR A 75 15.35 -10.05 3.01
N GLY A 76 15.54 -10.79 1.90
CA GLY A 76 15.33 -12.24 1.83
C GLY A 76 13.86 -12.65 1.69
N HIS A 77 12.96 -11.70 1.44
CA HIS A 77 11.55 -11.99 1.19
C HIS A 77 11.31 -12.18 -0.32
N THR A 78 10.60 -13.25 -0.68
CA THR A 78 10.09 -13.42 -2.04
C THR A 78 8.72 -12.76 -2.12
N PRO A 79 8.52 -11.71 -2.95
CA PRO A 79 7.19 -11.14 -3.13
C PRO A 79 6.29 -12.23 -3.73
N ARG A 80 5.11 -12.44 -3.11
CA ARG A 80 4.19 -13.52 -3.44
C ARG A 80 3.07 -13.07 -4.37
#